data_AF-A0A0F9IDQ8-F1
#
_entry.id   AF-A0A0F9IDQ8-F1
#
_cell.length_a   1.000
_cell.length_b   1.000
_cell.length_c   1.000
_cell.angle_alpha   90.00
_cell.angle_beta   90.00
_cell.angle_gamma   90.00
#
_symmetry.space_group_name_H-M   'P 1'
#
loop_
_entity.id
_entity.type
_entity.pdbx_description
1 polymer ?
#
loop_
_entity_poly.entity_id
_entity_poly.type
_entity_poly.pdbx_seq_one_letter_code
_entity_poly.pdbx_strand_id
1 'polypeptide(L)'
;MNDITKARYYLKGKQSDLQHLTSFGLMLATAEQRYREIKLKKQGNREVIGTYDKKEADVMLDYAVLKHLKKHNQLPKDLLQAFEKNITLEEKQALAMRWISA
;
A
#
# COMPACT_ATOMS: atom_id res chain seq x y z
N MET A 1 -6.87 10.96 17.18
CA MET A 1 -5.77 10.94 16.18
C MET A 1 -6.41 10.90 14.78
N ASN A 2 -6.16 11.90 13.94
CA ASN A 2 -6.76 12.06 12.60
C ASN A 2 -6.16 11.06 11.59
N ASP A 3 -6.88 10.72 10.52
CA ASP A 3 -6.48 9.78 9.45
C ASP A 3 -5.11 10.11 8.87
N ILE A 4 -4.82 11.40 8.68
CA ILE A 4 -3.52 11.87 8.18
C ILE A 4 -2.36 11.53 9.12
N THR A 5 -2.59 11.57 10.44
CA THR A 5 -1.55 11.25 11.42
C THR A 5 -1.27 9.75 11.43
N LYS A 6 -2.31 8.91 11.35
CA LYS A 6 -2.20 7.45 11.26
C LYS A 6 -1.50 7.03 9.97
N ALA A 7 -1.91 7.62 8.84
CA ALA A 7 -1.27 7.43 7.54
C ALA A 7 0.21 7.81 7.59
N ARG A 8 0.56 9.00 8.10
CA ARG A 8 1.95 9.45 8.17
C ARG A 8 2.80 8.56 9.08
N TYR A 9 2.25 8.08 10.19
CA TYR A 9 2.96 7.14 11.06
C TYR A 9 3.32 5.84 10.34
N TYR A 10 2.34 5.24 9.65
CA TYR A 10 2.55 4.05 8.81
C TYR A 10 3.60 4.31 7.72
N LEU A 11 3.42 5.38 6.93
CA LEU A 11 4.29 5.71 5.80
C LEU A 11 5.73 6.01 6.24
N LYS A 12 5.91 6.62 7.42
CA LYS A 12 7.23 6.86 8.01
C LYS A 12 7.94 5.57 8.41
N GLY A 13 7.23 4.63 9.02
CA GLY A 13 7.79 3.30 9.32
C GLY A 13 8.26 2.55 8.07
N LYS A 14 7.59 2.81 6.94
CA LYS A 14 7.90 2.25 5.62
C LYS A 14 8.93 3.04 4.80
N GLN A 15 9.39 4.19 5.31
CA GLN A 15 10.22 5.14 4.55
C GLN A 15 9.59 5.52 3.19
N SER A 16 8.26 5.61 3.12
CA SER A 16 7.53 5.93 1.89
C SER A 16 7.48 7.45 1.67
N ASP A 17 7.79 7.91 0.46
CA ASP A 17 7.76 9.33 0.08
C ASP A 17 6.40 9.99 0.29
N LEU A 18 5.32 9.20 0.32
CA LEU A 18 3.97 9.68 0.55
C LEU A 18 3.81 10.38 1.91
N GLN A 19 4.70 10.10 2.88
CA GLN A 19 4.66 10.70 4.22
C GLN A 19 4.75 12.24 4.21
N HIS A 20 5.39 12.80 3.17
CA HIS A 20 5.64 14.23 3.02
C HIS A 20 4.45 15.01 2.44
N LEU A 21 3.42 14.31 1.95
CA LEU A 21 2.24 14.95 1.39
C LEU A 21 1.45 15.67 2.49
N THR A 22 0.88 16.82 2.12
CA THR A 22 0.25 17.77 3.05
C THR A 22 -1.14 17.34 3.50
N SER A 23 -1.84 16.52 2.72
CA SER A 23 -3.19 16.04 3.03
C SER A 23 -3.33 14.54 2.82
N PHE A 24 -4.24 13.93 3.58
CA PHE A 24 -4.57 12.52 3.44
C PHE A 24 -5.18 12.19 2.06
N GLY A 25 -6.00 13.09 1.51
CA GLY A 25 -6.55 12.94 0.16
C GLY A 25 -5.47 12.85 -0.91
N LEU A 26 -4.42 13.69 -0.81
CA LEU A 26 -3.27 13.62 -1.72
C LEU A 26 -2.48 12.31 -1.55
N MET A 27 -2.28 11.85 -0.31
CA MET A 27 -1.64 10.55 -0.05
C MET A 27 -2.38 9.41 -0.74
N LEU A 28 -3.70 9.35 -0.56
CA LEU A 28 -4.53 8.30 -1.13
C LEU A 28 -4.54 8.34 -2.67
N ALA A 29 -4.76 9.52 -3.25
CA ALA A 29 -4.79 9.67 -4.71
C ALA A 29 -3.45 9.30 -5.35
N THR A 30 -2.34 9.73 -4.74
CA THR A 30 -0.99 9.40 -5.24
C THR A 30 -0.69 7.91 -5.12
N ALA A 31 -1.07 7.27 -4.00
CA ALA A 31 -0.91 5.83 -3.83
C ALA A 31 -1.73 5.03 -4.85
N GLU A 32 -2.97 5.44 -5.10
CA GLU A 32 -3.84 4.83 -6.09
C GLU A 32 -3.26 4.94 -7.51
N GLN A 33 -2.75 6.12 -7.88
CA GLN A 33 -2.11 6.33 -9.17
C GLN A 33 -0.87 5.43 -9.32
N ARG A 34 0.03 5.40 -8.32
CA ARG A 34 1.24 4.55 -8.34
C ARG A 34 0.89 3.07 -8.52
N TYR A 35 -0.16 2.59 -7.85
CA TYR A 35 -0.64 1.22 -8.00
C TYR A 35 -1.13 0.92 -9.42
N ARG A 36 -1.95 1.80 -10.00
CA ARG A 36 -2.44 1.66 -11.38
C ARG A 36 -1.30 1.65 -12.39
N GLU A 37 -0.33 2.54 -12.25
CA GLU A 37 0.83 2.62 -13.14
C GLU A 37 1.67 1.33 -13.14
N ILE A 38 1.93 0.76 -11.97
CA ILE A 38 2.68 -0.51 -11.88
C ILE A 38 1.91 -1.65 -12.52
N LYS A 39 0.58 -1.73 -12.30
CA LYS A 39 -0.26 -2.73 -12.97
C LYS A 39 -0.21 -2.62 -14.50
N LEU A 40 -0.30 -1.40 -15.03
CA LEU A 40 -0.19 -1.16 -16.48
C LEU A 40 1.19 -1.56 -17.03
N LYS A 41 2.27 -1.20 -16.32
CA LYS A 41 3.64 -1.59 -16.73
C LYS A 41 3.84 -3.10 -16.73
N LYS A 42 3.28 -3.82 -15.74
CA LYS A 42 3.31 -5.28 -15.67
C LYS A 42 2.57 -5.94 -16.83
N GLN A 43 1.44 -5.37 -17.26
CA GLN A 43 0.72 -5.87 -18.43
C GLN A 43 1.51 -5.68 -19.73
N GLY A 44 2.26 -4.59 -19.85
CA GLY A 44 3.10 -4.28 -21.03
C GLY A 44 4.44 -5.03 -21.08
N ASN A 45 5.04 -5.36 -19.93
CA ASN A 45 6.38 -5.97 -19.83
C ASN A 45 6.33 -7.32 -19.09
N ARG A 46 5.72 -8.34 -19.70
CA ARG A 46 5.66 -9.71 -19.15
C ARG A 46 7.02 -10.41 -18.99
N GLU A 47 8.09 -9.87 -19.60
CA GLU A 47 9.40 -10.53 -19.68
C GLU A 47 10.26 -10.35 -18.42
N VAL A 48 9.96 -9.40 -17.53
CA VAL A 48 10.76 -9.17 -16.30
C VAL A 48 10.05 -9.77 -15.09
N ILE A 49 10.16 -11.09 -14.96
CA ILE A 49 9.57 -11.87 -13.87
C ILE A 49 10.19 -11.45 -12.52
N GLY A 50 9.38 -11.22 -11.49
CA GLY A 50 9.81 -11.02 -10.09
C GLY A 50 10.10 -9.59 -9.65
N THR A 51 10.65 -8.72 -10.51
CA THR A 51 10.97 -7.33 -10.09
C THR A 51 9.72 -6.45 -9.98
N TYR A 52 8.77 -6.63 -10.90
CA TYR A 52 7.50 -5.90 -10.86
C TYR A 52 6.59 -6.40 -9.74
N ASP A 53 6.67 -7.68 -9.37
CA ASP A 53 5.80 -8.29 -8.36
C ASP A 53 6.06 -7.73 -6.97
N LYS A 54 7.33 -7.54 -6.60
CA LYS A 54 7.69 -6.91 -5.31
C LYS A 54 7.24 -5.45 -5.25
N LYS A 55 7.52 -4.68 -6.31
CA LYS A 55 7.08 -3.27 -6.40
C LYS A 55 5.57 -3.16 -6.36
N GLU A 56 4.86 -4.03 -7.08
CA GLU A 56 3.39 -4.10 -7.08
C GLU A 56 2.84 -4.37 -5.69
N ALA A 57 3.36 -5.38 -4.99
CA ALA A 57 2.92 -5.71 -3.63
C ALA A 57 3.14 -4.54 -2.67
N ASP A 58 4.24 -3.80 -2.79
CA ASP A 58 4.53 -2.65 -1.93
C ASP A 58 3.60 -1.46 -2.18
N VAL A 59 3.37 -1.07 -3.44
CA VAL A 59 2.45 0.05 -3.74
C VAL A 59 1.00 -0.32 -3.47
N MET A 60 0.65 -1.60 -3.63
CA MET A 60 -0.66 -2.12 -3.32
C MET A 60 -0.92 -2.06 -1.81
N LEU A 61 0.08 -2.36 -0.98
CA LEU A 61 -0.02 -2.25 0.47
C LEU A 61 -0.29 -0.81 0.90
N ASP A 62 0.47 0.16 0.38
CA ASP A 62 0.29 1.58 0.70
C ASP A 62 -1.10 2.07 0.31
N TYR A 63 -1.58 1.73 -0.88
CA TYR A 63 -2.94 2.04 -1.32
C TYR A 63 -3.99 1.38 -0.41
N ALA A 64 -3.82 0.11 -0.08
CA ALA A 64 -4.77 -0.65 0.73
C ALA A 64 -4.91 -0.09 2.15
N VAL A 65 -3.79 0.27 2.80
CA VAL A 65 -3.80 0.87 4.14
C VAL A 65 -4.49 2.23 4.13
N LEU A 66 -4.17 3.08 3.15
CA LEU A 66 -4.80 4.40 3.02
C LEU A 66 -6.30 4.28 2.71
N LYS A 67 -6.70 3.33 1.86
CA LYS A 67 -8.12 3.09 1.57
C LYS A 67 -8.87 2.58 2.80
N HIS A 68 -8.27 1.66 3.56
CA HIS A 68 -8.85 1.12 4.79
C HIS A 68 -9.00 2.22 5.85
N LEU A 69 -7.97 3.06 6.03
CA LEU A 69 -8.02 4.24 6.90
C LEU A 69 -9.15 5.19 6.48
N LYS A 70 -9.33 5.47 5.19
CA LYS A 70 -10.41 6.35 4.72
C LYS A 70 -11.80 5.84 5.09
N LYS A 71 -12.00 4.51 5.04
CA LYS A 71 -13.31 3.89 5.26
C LYS A 71 -13.62 3.70 6.74
N HIS A 72 -12.63 3.27 7.52
CA HIS A 72 -12.82 2.83 8.90
C HIS A 72 -12.19 3.75 9.94
N ASN A 73 -11.41 4.76 9.52
CA ASN A 73 -10.59 5.62 10.38
C ASN A 73 -9.70 4.78 11.34
N GLN A 74 -9.25 3.62 10.88
CA GLN A 74 -8.42 2.70 11.66
C GLN A 74 -7.37 2.06 10.76
N LEU A 75 -6.21 1.72 11.34
CA LEU A 75 -5.24 0.88 10.64
C LEU A 75 -5.74 -0.56 10.63
N PRO A 76 -5.40 -1.36 9.61
CA PRO A 76 -5.70 -2.78 9.62
C PRO A 76 -5.12 -3.46 10.88
N LYS A 77 -5.90 -4.32 11.53
CA LYS A 77 -5.48 -4.98 12.80
C LYS A 77 -4.25 -5.88 12.61
N ASP A 78 -4.16 -6.46 11.44
CA ASP A 78 -3.18 -7.41 10.95
C ASP A 78 -2.04 -6.74 10.17
N LEU A 79 -1.92 -5.40 10.24
CA LEU A 79 -0.91 -4.63 9.52
C LEU A 79 0.53 -5.14 9.74
N LEU A 80 0.85 -5.58 10.96
CA LEU A 80 2.17 -6.09 11.31
C LEU A 80 2.54 -7.37 10.55
N GLN A 81 1.55 -8.18 10.16
CA GLN A 81 1.79 -9.40 9.38
C GLN A 81 2.47 -9.06 8.04
N ALA A 82 2.09 -7.93 7.42
CA ALA A 82 2.67 -7.47 6.16
C ALA A 82 4.17 -7.08 6.23
N PHE A 83 4.76 -7.07 7.43
CA PHE A 83 6.15 -6.72 7.71
C PHE A 83 6.96 -7.85 8.34
N GLU A 84 6.38 -9.04 8.50
CA GLU A 84 7.09 -10.19 9.03
C GLU A 84 8.25 -10.60 8.10
N LYS A 85 9.37 -11.03 8.70
CA LYS A 85 10.61 -11.33 7.96
C LYS A 85 10.44 -12.41 6.88
N ASN A 86 9.45 -13.30 7.04
CA ASN A 86 9.21 -14.44 6.17
C ASN A 86 7.92 -14.32 5.35
N ILE A 87 7.27 -13.15 5.32
CA ILE A 87 6.04 -13.02 4.52
C ILE A 87 6.35 -13.13 3.02
N THR A 88 5.58 -13.96 2.33
CA THR A 88 5.66 -14.11 0.88
C THR A 88 4.99 -12.94 0.16
N LEU A 89 5.32 -12.75 -1.12
CA LEU A 89 4.67 -11.72 -1.95
C LEU A 89 3.17 -11.96 -2.09
N GLU A 90 2.76 -13.22 -2.21
CA GLU A 90 1.37 -13.64 -2.37
C GLU A 90 0.56 -13.34 -1.10
N GLU A 91 1.08 -13.67 0.07
CA GLU A 91 0.45 -13.34 1.36
C GLU A 91 0.30 -11.83 1.52
N LYS A 92 1.32 -11.06 1.16
CA LYS A 92 1.29 -9.60 1.23
C LYS A 92 0.20 -9.01 0.32
N GLN A 93 0.07 -9.53 -0.89
CA GLN A 93 -0.99 -9.14 -1.82
C GLN A 93 -2.38 -9.55 -1.31
N ALA A 94 -2.51 -10.73 -0.71
CA ALA A 94 -3.75 -11.21 -0.12
C ALA A 94 -4.23 -10.30 1.03
N LEU A 95 -3.31 -9.90 1.93
CA LEU A 95 -3.60 -8.93 3.00
C LEU A 95 -4.08 -7.60 2.42
N ALA A 96 -3.37 -7.07 1.41
CA ALA A 96 -3.74 -5.82 0.77
C ALA A 96 -5.12 -5.89 0.09
N MET A 97 -5.42 -6.98 -0.62
CA MET A 97 -6.75 -7.21 -1.22
C MET A 97 -7.86 -7.25 -0.17
N ARG A 98 -7.60 -7.91 0.97
CA ARG A 98 -8.54 -7.99 2.09
C ARG A 98 -8.88 -6.60 2.60
N TRP A 99 -7.88 -5.73 2.82
CA TRP A 99 -8.11 -4.38 3.32
C TRP A 99 -8.79 -3.44 2.32
N ILE A 100 -8.56 -3.65 1.01
CA ILE A 100 -9.25 -2.90 -0.06
C ILE A 100 -10.74 -3.22 -0.12
N SER A 101 -11.10 -4.47 0.23
CA SER A 101 -12.45 -5.02 0.13
C SER A 101 -13.26 -4.88 1.43
N ALA A 102 -12.57 -4.86 2.57
CA ALA A 102 -13.15 -4.69 3.91
C ALA A 102 -13.84 -3.33 4.10
#